data_AF-A0A534YRG6-F1
#
_entry.id   AF-A0A534YRG6-F1
#
_cell.length_a   1.000
_cell.length_b   1.000
_cell.length_c   1.000
_cell.angle_alpha   90.00
_cell.angle_beta   90.00
_cell.angle_gamma   90.00
#
_symmetry.space_group_name_H-M   'P 1'
#
loop_
_entity.id
_entity.type
_entity.pdbx_description
1 polymer ?
#
loop_
_entity_poly.entity_id
_entity_poly.type
_entity_poly.pdbx_seq_one_letter_code
_entity_poly.pdbx_strand_id
1 'polypeptide(L)'
;MQKPSLKPAPLAPEPAPVPTPAWGDSLPRGLLQIPFLRWLAPLSGETRLAIAFAFFATLLFVPWLGATGFWDPWEPHYGEVAREMIARGDYIHPWWESSYFFSKPALDLWLMVAGMLLAKTNGPDRFIGIYTEWFVRLPFAVITAVGAILFFVAASRLVSRRAAVIATFAVLTSPLVVMLARQAVPDPVFVGLLTASMSCLLIVLFSEEGTQSGAWAIAAFVFIGLATLSKGILGFAIPGAAALLYCAVTGEWHRLRRLRLLSGTLVVLAIAAPWYLTMFAFPGRDDEGQTFFERFIIHDHFQRLLTGVHTTTPGGTFTYFIEQLGFDVFPWVLAVPGAIGTVLARRTLPLRTTRDRALFFTLLWLL
;
A
#
# COMPACT_ATOMS: atom_id res chain seq x y z
N MET A 1 36.04 37.84 62.43
CA MET A 1 36.20 36.43 61.98
C MET A 1 35.02 36.07 61.09
N GLN A 2 35.21 36.09 59.76
CA GLN A 2 34.19 35.65 58.80
C GLN A 2 34.17 34.12 58.76
N LYS A 3 33.01 33.50 58.99
CA LYS A 3 32.82 32.05 58.80
C LYS A 3 32.93 31.70 57.31
N PRO A 4 33.68 30.66 56.92
CA PRO A 4 33.72 30.23 55.53
C PRO A 4 32.38 29.61 55.12
N SER A 5 31.82 30.11 54.02
CA SER A 5 30.65 29.56 53.36
C SER A 5 31.01 28.22 52.71
N LEU A 6 30.52 27.13 53.29
CA LEU A 6 30.59 25.79 52.70
C LEU A 6 29.58 25.72 51.54
N LYS A 7 30.10 25.74 50.30
CA LYS A 7 29.29 25.42 49.12
C LYS A 7 28.77 23.96 49.26
N PRO A 8 27.46 23.71 49.07
CA PRO A 8 26.94 22.35 49.06
C PRO A 8 27.57 21.57 47.91
N ALA A 9 27.91 20.30 48.17
CA ALA A 9 28.45 19.39 47.17
C ALA A 9 27.46 19.24 45.99
N PRO A 10 27.95 19.16 44.74
CA PRO A 10 27.07 18.95 43.59
C PRO A 10 26.27 17.64 43.78
N LEU A 11 24.95 17.74 43.65
CA LEU A 11 24.04 16.59 43.64
C LEU A 11 24.53 15.58 42.59
N ALA A 12 24.63 14.32 42.99
CA ALA A 12 24.96 13.23 42.08
C ALA A 12 24.00 13.28 40.88
N PRO A 13 24.49 13.11 39.63
CA PRO A 13 23.63 13.12 38.46
C PRO A 13 22.55 12.04 38.62
N GLU A 14 21.29 12.44 38.42
CA GLU A 14 20.16 11.53 38.45
C GLU A 14 20.43 10.38 37.47
N PRO A 15 20.24 9.11 37.88
CA PRO A 15 20.44 7.98 36.99
C PRO A 15 19.52 8.15 35.78
N ALA A 16 20.09 8.01 34.56
CA ALA A 16 19.32 8.12 33.34
C ALA A 16 18.11 7.16 33.40
N PRO A 17 16.89 7.63 33.04
CA PRO A 17 15.70 6.81 33.14
C PRO A 17 15.86 5.53 32.29
N VAL A 18 15.60 4.38 32.91
CA VAL A 18 15.63 3.09 32.20
C VAL A 18 14.59 3.12 31.08
N PRO A 19 14.98 2.88 29.82
CA PRO A 19 14.02 2.88 28.71
C PRO A 19 12.91 1.85 28.97
N THR A 20 11.66 2.29 28.93
CA THR A 20 10.54 1.36 29.00
C THR A 20 10.54 0.48 27.75
N PRO A 21 10.51 -0.86 27.88
CA PRO A 21 10.52 -1.75 26.73
C PRO A 21 9.29 -1.47 25.85
N ALA A 22 9.52 -1.32 24.56
CA ALA A 22 8.45 -1.11 23.61
C ALA A 22 7.73 -2.43 23.30
N TRP A 23 6.54 -2.34 22.71
CA TRP A 23 5.77 -3.52 22.32
C TRP A 23 6.61 -4.42 21.39
N GLY A 24 6.58 -5.73 21.67
CA GLY A 24 7.36 -6.74 20.96
C GLY A 24 8.81 -6.91 21.43
N ASP A 25 9.36 -6.08 22.34
CA ASP A 25 10.76 -6.22 22.81
C ASP A 25 10.98 -7.45 23.70
N SER A 26 9.95 -7.91 24.38
CA SER A 26 9.98 -9.15 25.15
C SER A 26 9.01 -10.17 24.57
N LEU A 27 9.43 -11.43 24.53
CA LEU A 27 8.55 -12.54 24.22
C LEU A 27 7.89 -13.03 25.52
N PRO A 28 6.58 -13.35 25.49
CA PRO A 28 5.93 -14.06 26.59
C PRO A 28 6.70 -15.33 26.95
N ARG A 29 6.83 -15.61 28.26
CA ARG A 29 7.55 -16.80 28.76
C ARG A 29 7.04 -18.10 28.14
N GLY A 30 5.73 -18.21 27.91
CA GLY A 30 5.12 -19.38 27.25
C GLY A 30 5.63 -19.60 25.82
N LEU A 31 5.86 -18.55 25.03
CA LEU A 31 6.39 -18.70 23.67
C LEU A 31 7.85 -19.18 23.67
N LEU A 32 8.65 -18.77 24.66
CA LEU A 32 10.05 -19.22 24.80
C LEU A 32 10.17 -20.70 25.16
N GLN A 33 9.12 -21.28 25.77
CA GLN A 33 9.08 -22.70 26.10
C GLN A 33 8.84 -23.58 24.86
N ILE A 34 8.27 -23.04 23.78
CA ILE A 34 7.96 -23.78 22.55
C ILE A 34 9.23 -23.90 21.68
N PRO A 35 9.80 -25.11 21.46
CA PRO A 35 11.11 -25.27 20.83
C PRO A 35 11.20 -24.64 19.43
N PHE A 36 10.18 -24.82 18.60
CA PHE A 36 10.18 -24.30 17.22
C PHE A 36 9.94 -22.79 17.11
N LEU A 37 9.64 -22.08 18.21
CA LEU A 37 9.46 -20.62 18.21
C LEU A 37 10.67 -19.88 18.79
N ARG A 38 11.70 -20.59 19.28
CA ARG A 38 12.90 -19.97 19.87
C ARG A 38 13.69 -19.11 18.90
N TRP A 39 13.58 -19.34 17.60
CA TRP A 39 14.23 -18.50 16.57
C TRP A 39 13.69 -17.07 16.54
N LEU A 40 12.53 -16.79 17.15
CA LEU A 40 12.01 -15.42 17.32
C LEU A 40 12.77 -14.62 18.40
N ALA A 41 13.44 -15.30 19.34
CA ALA A 41 14.13 -14.65 20.45
C ALA A 41 15.23 -13.67 20.01
N PRO A 42 16.15 -14.01 19.07
CA PRO A 42 17.18 -13.10 18.60
C PRO A 42 16.67 -11.96 17.71
N LEU A 43 15.43 -12.01 17.23
CA LEU A 43 14.88 -10.98 16.33
C LEU A 43 14.50 -9.71 17.08
N SER A 44 14.58 -8.58 16.38
CA SER A 44 14.10 -7.30 16.90
C SER A 44 12.58 -7.35 17.18
N GLY A 45 12.10 -6.54 18.12
CA GLY A 45 10.68 -6.44 18.42
C GLY A 45 9.84 -5.99 17.22
N GLU A 46 10.38 -5.12 16.37
CA GLU A 46 9.75 -4.73 15.10
C GLU A 46 9.60 -5.94 14.18
N THR A 47 10.67 -6.71 13.96
CA THR A 47 10.65 -7.90 13.09
C THR A 47 9.68 -8.95 13.59
N ARG A 48 9.64 -9.21 14.90
CA ARG A 48 8.68 -10.15 15.50
C ARG A 48 7.23 -9.73 15.24
N LEU A 49 6.91 -8.46 15.42
CA LEU A 49 5.57 -7.93 15.17
C LEU A 49 5.22 -7.93 13.68
N ALA A 50 6.17 -7.62 12.79
CA ALA A 50 5.96 -7.72 11.35
C ALA A 50 5.65 -9.17 10.93
N ILE A 51 6.35 -10.17 11.47
CA ILE A 51 6.06 -11.59 11.26
C ILE A 51 4.67 -11.95 11.81
N ALA A 52 4.32 -11.47 13.00
CA ALA A 52 3.00 -11.70 13.58
C ALA A 52 1.88 -11.10 12.72
N PHE A 53 2.06 -9.89 12.17
CA PHE A 53 1.11 -9.28 11.24
C PHE A 53 1.05 -9.98 9.90
N ALA A 54 2.18 -10.46 9.37
CA ALA A 54 2.19 -11.28 8.15
C ALA A 54 1.39 -12.57 8.34
N PHE A 55 1.57 -13.24 9.48
CA PHE A 55 0.79 -14.42 9.84
C PHE A 55 -0.71 -14.07 10.02
N PHE A 56 -1.02 -12.98 10.72
CA PHE A 56 -2.39 -12.53 10.92
C PHE A 56 -3.09 -12.17 9.60
N ALA A 57 -2.44 -11.41 8.72
CA ALA A 57 -2.95 -11.10 7.38
C ALA A 57 -3.15 -12.36 6.53
N THR A 58 -2.22 -13.33 6.63
CA THR A 58 -2.37 -14.64 5.98
C THR A 58 -3.64 -15.34 6.45
N LEU A 59 -3.89 -15.41 7.76
CA LEU A 59 -5.09 -16.03 8.32
C LEU A 59 -6.39 -15.33 7.87
N LEU A 60 -6.37 -14.02 7.66
CA LEU A 60 -7.54 -13.26 7.23
C LEU A 60 -7.80 -13.38 5.72
N PHE A 61 -6.75 -13.31 4.90
CA PHE A 61 -6.91 -13.16 3.46
C PHE A 61 -6.84 -14.50 2.70
N VAL A 62 -6.05 -15.47 3.14
CA VAL A 62 -5.71 -16.65 2.32
C VAL A 62 -6.68 -17.84 2.47
N PRO A 63 -7.19 -18.17 3.67
CA PRO A 63 -8.14 -19.27 3.83
C PRO A 63 -9.39 -19.04 2.99
N TRP A 64 -9.83 -20.08 2.27
CA TRP A 64 -11.05 -20.08 1.45
C TRP A 64 -11.08 -19.05 0.33
N LEU A 65 -9.92 -18.63 -0.18
CA LEU A 65 -9.85 -17.63 -1.26
C LEU A 65 -10.55 -18.05 -2.56
N GLY A 66 -10.64 -19.36 -2.81
CA GLY A 66 -11.40 -19.95 -3.93
C GLY A 66 -12.69 -20.66 -3.50
N ALA A 67 -13.24 -20.35 -2.30
CA ALA A 67 -14.46 -21.03 -1.84
C ALA A 67 -15.72 -20.57 -2.60
N THR A 68 -15.66 -19.43 -3.26
CA THR A 68 -16.66 -18.96 -4.21
C THR A 68 -16.02 -18.82 -5.58
N GLY A 69 -16.83 -19.00 -6.62
CA GLY A 69 -16.46 -18.54 -7.96
C GLY A 69 -16.24 -17.02 -7.99
N PHE A 70 -15.91 -16.49 -9.15
CA PHE A 70 -15.90 -15.04 -9.37
C PHE A 70 -17.31 -14.47 -9.14
N TRP A 71 -17.43 -13.57 -8.17
CA TRP A 71 -18.74 -13.12 -7.66
C TRP A 71 -18.98 -11.63 -7.87
N ASP A 72 -17.92 -10.83 -7.81
CA ASP A 72 -17.96 -9.45 -8.26
C ASP A 72 -17.99 -9.42 -9.80
N PRO A 73 -18.80 -8.55 -10.44
CA PRO A 73 -18.96 -8.56 -11.90
C PRO A 73 -17.65 -8.31 -12.66
N TRP A 74 -16.65 -7.70 -12.02
CA TRP A 74 -15.37 -7.42 -12.65
C TRP A 74 -14.39 -8.59 -12.57
N GLU A 75 -14.53 -9.49 -11.60
CA GLU A 75 -13.66 -10.68 -11.49
C GLU A 75 -13.76 -11.60 -12.73
N PRO A 76 -14.97 -12.00 -13.22
CA PRO A 76 -15.09 -12.76 -14.46
C PRO A 76 -14.58 -11.97 -15.66
N HIS A 77 -14.80 -10.66 -15.71
CA HIS A 77 -14.39 -9.83 -16.84
C HIS A 77 -12.86 -9.79 -16.98
N TYR A 78 -12.14 -9.41 -15.91
CA TYR A 78 -10.68 -9.41 -15.93
C TYR A 78 -10.10 -10.83 -16.01
N GLY A 79 -10.75 -11.81 -15.38
CA GLY A 79 -10.39 -13.22 -15.46
C GLY A 79 -10.46 -13.74 -16.90
N GLU A 80 -11.49 -13.39 -17.66
CA GLU A 80 -11.63 -13.79 -19.06
C GLU A 80 -10.57 -13.12 -19.94
N VAL A 81 -10.26 -11.84 -19.72
CA VAL A 81 -9.14 -11.16 -20.40
C VAL A 81 -7.82 -11.88 -20.12
N ALA A 82 -7.55 -12.25 -18.86
CA ALA A 82 -6.36 -13.00 -18.49
C ALA A 82 -6.32 -14.40 -19.14
N ARG A 83 -7.46 -15.08 -19.23
CA ARG A 83 -7.58 -16.37 -19.92
C ARG A 83 -7.29 -16.24 -21.42
N GLU A 84 -7.77 -15.18 -22.06
CA GLU A 84 -7.51 -14.86 -23.46
C GLU A 84 -6.03 -14.56 -23.73
N MET A 85 -5.34 -13.85 -22.82
CA MET A 85 -3.89 -13.65 -22.93
C MET A 85 -3.13 -14.99 -22.99
N ILE A 86 -3.54 -15.97 -22.19
CA ILE A 86 -2.97 -17.33 -22.23
C ILE A 86 -3.33 -18.03 -23.54
N ALA A 87 -4.60 -18.01 -23.95
CA ALA A 87 -5.07 -18.70 -25.14
C ALA A 87 -4.44 -18.18 -26.43
N ARG A 88 -4.24 -16.87 -26.52
CA ARG A 88 -3.65 -16.18 -27.68
C ARG A 88 -2.12 -16.17 -27.65
N GLY A 89 -1.51 -16.39 -26.47
CA GLY A 89 -0.08 -16.18 -26.26
C GLY A 89 0.35 -14.71 -26.38
N ASP A 90 -0.60 -13.77 -26.34
CA ASP A 90 -0.37 -12.33 -26.35
C ASP A 90 -0.57 -11.77 -24.94
N TYR A 91 0.55 -11.53 -24.26
CA TYR A 91 0.56 -10.97 -22.90
C TYR A 91 0.70 -9.45 -22.88
N ILE A 92 0.73 -8.79 -24.03
CA ILE A 92 0.97 -7.35 -24.12
C ILE A 92 -0.32 -6.61 -24.40
N HIS A 93 -1.13 -7.08 -25.35
CA HIS A 93 -2.35 -6.40 -25.81
C HIS A 93 -3.59 -7.10 -25.25
N PRO A 94 -4.23 -6.56 -24.20
CA PRO A 94 -5.40 -7.21 -23.62
C PRO A 94 -6.53 -7.28 -24.62
N TRP A 95 -7.23 -8.41 -24.63
CA TRP A 95 -8.32 -8.70 -25.56
C TRP A 95 -9.52 -9.21 -24.79
N TRP A 96 -10.71 -8.75 -25.17
CA TRP A 96 -11.95 -9.21 -24.59
C TRP A 96 -12.99 -9.42 -25.70
N GLU A 97 -13.58 -10.62 -25.73
CA GLU A 97 -14.56 -11.04 -26.74
C GLU A 97 -14.07 -10.82 -28.18
N SER A 98 -14.43 -9.70 -28.80
CA SER A 98 -14.13 -9.35 -30.19
C SER A 98 -13.28 -8.10 -30.38
N SER A 99 -12.79 -7.47 -29.32
CA SER A 99 -12.04 -6.21 -29.40
C SER A 99 -10.88 -6.13 -28.40
N TYR A 100 -9.99 -5.15 -28.60
CA TYR A 100 -8.93 -4.86 -27.64
C TYR A 100 -9.50 -4.17 -26.39
N PHE A 101 -9.03 -4.61 -25.23
CA PHE A 101 -9.43 -4.07 -23.93
C PHE A 101 -8.39 -3.08 -23.41
N PHE A 102 -8.63 -1.79 -23.57
CA PHE A 102 -7.66 -0.73 -23.23
C PHE A 102 -7.94 0.00 -21.90
N SER A 103 -8.83 -0.49 -21.05
CA SER A 103 -9.24 0.25 -19.84
C SER A 103 -8.27 0.15 -18.66
N LYS A 104 -7.46 -0.92 -18.59
CA LYS A 104 -6.52 -1.15 -17.47
C LYS A 104 -5.12 -1.53 -17.94
N PRO A 105 -4.09 -1.12 -17.19
CA PRO A 105 -2.73 -1.63 -17.31
C PRO A 105 -2.61 -3.14 -17.07
N ALA A 106 -1.50 -3.72 -17.52
CA ALA A 106 -1.34 -5.17 -17.56
C ALA A 106 -0.96 -5.85 -16.23
N LEU A 107 -0.53 -5.14 -15.18
CA LEU A 107 0.00 -5.81 -13.97
C LEU A 107 -1.03 -6.76 -13.34
N ASP A 108 -2.26 -6.28 -13.11
CA ASP A 108 -3.33 -7.09 -12.52
C ASP A 108 -3.64 -8.32 -13.37
N LEU A 109 -3.70 -8.15 -14.68
CA LEU A 109 -3.93 -9.24 -15.64
C LEU A 109 -2.77 -10.25 -15.63
N TRP A 110 -1.51 -9.80 -15.55
CA TRP A 110 -0.35 -10.67 -15.43
C TRP A 110 -0.35 -11.48 -14.13
N LEU A 111 -0.82 -10.89 -13.03
CA LEU A 111 -0.97 -11.62 -11.76
C LEU A 111 -2.04 -12.70 -11.87
N MET A 112 -3.18 -12.40 -12.53
CA MET A 112 -4.22 -13.40 -12.82
C MET A 112 -3.70 -14.51 -13.75
N VAL A 113 -3.01 -14.15 -14.82
CA VAL A 113 -2.35 -15.09 -15.75
C VAL A 113 -1.40 -16.01 -14.99
N ALA A 114 -0.54 -15.47 -14.14
CA ALA A 114 0.38 -16.26 -13.33
C ALA A 114 -0.38 -17.24 -12.43
N GLY A 115 -1.47 -16.80 -11.80
CA GLY A 115 -2.37 -17.65 -11.03
C GLY A 115 -2.97 -18.79 -11.86
N MET A 116 -3.51 -18.49 -13.04
CA MET A 116 -4.11 -19.49 -13.94
C MET A 116 -3.09 -20.50 -14.48
N LEU A 117 -1.87 -20.04 -14.81
CA LEU A 117 -0.79 -20.92 -15.26
C LEU A 117 -0.34 -21.87 -14.14
N LEU A 118 -0.22 -21.37 -12.90
CA LEU A 118 0.10 -22.20 -11.73
C LEU A 118 -1.03 -23.20 -11.41
N ALA A 119 -2.28 -22.76 -11.54
CA ALA A 119 -3.44 -23.62 -11.35
C ALA A 119 -3.61 -24.66 -12.47
N LYS A 120 -2.93 -24.47 -13.61
CA LYS A 120 -3.16 -25.21 -14.86
C LYS A 120 -4.64 -25.17 -15.26
N THR A 121 -5.27 -23.99 -15.23
CA THR A 121 -6.71 -23.79 -15.46
C THR A 121 -7.23 -24.47 -16.74
N ASN A 122 -6.43 -24.48 -17.81
CA ASN A 122 -6.76 -25.12 -19.09
C ASN A 122 -6.04 -26.47 -19.31
N GLY A 123 -5.42 -27.02 -18.28
CA GLY A 123 -4.66 -28.26 -18.35
C GLY A 123 -5.55 -29.51 -18.30
N PRO A 124 -5.05 -30.67 -18.76
CA PRO A 124 -5.78 -31.94 -18.66
C PRO A 124 -5.94 -32.42 -17.20
N ASP A 125 -5.10 -31.92 -16.29
CA ASP A 125 -5.12 -32.22 -14.87
C ASP A 125 -6.12 -31.33 -14.13
N ARG A 126 -7.29 -31.89 -13.82
CA ARG A 126 -8.37 -31.18 -13.12
C ARG A 126 -8.12 -31.05 -11.62
N PHE A 127 -7.15 -31.73 -11.03
CA PHE A 127 -6.95 -31.71 -9.57
C PHE A 127 -6.47 -30.35 -9.07
N ILE A 128 -5.56 -29.70 -9.80
CA ILE A 128 -5.09 -28.35 -9.45
C ILE A 128 -6.02 -27.29 -10.05
N GLY A 129 -6.60 -27.56 -11.22
CA GLY A 129 -7.47 -26.62 -11.95
C GLY A 129 -8.72 -26.18 -11.17
N ILE A 130 -9.26 -27.02 -10.27
CA ILE A 130 -10.38 -26.65 -9.38
C ILE A 130 -10.05 -25.53 -8.39
N TYR A 131 -8.77 -25.17 -8.23
CA TYR A 131 -8.32 -24.10 -7.35
C TYR A 131 -7.98 -22.80 -8.10
N THR A 132 -8.41 -22.67 -9.37
CA THR A 132 -8.09 -21.52 -10.22
C THR A 132 -8.37 -20.19 -9.52
N GLU A 133 -9.56 -20.01 -8.95
CA GLU A 133 -9.97 -18.79 -8.27
C GLU A 133 -9.07 -18.47 -7.07
N TRP A 134 -8.62 -19.51 -6.34
CA TRP A 134 -7.70 -19.36 -5.23
C TRP A 134 -6.33 -18.84 -5.72
N PHE A 135 -5.77 -19.43 -6.78
CA PHE A 135 -4.48 -19.01 -7.33
C PHE A 135 -4.53 -17.62 -7.98
N VAL A 136 -5.65 -17.27 -8.62
CA VAL A 136 -5.86 -15.96 -9.25
C VAL A 136 -5.89 -14.84 -8.21
N ARG A 137 -6.58 -15.06 -7.08
CA ARG A 137 -6.73 -14.07 -6.00
C ARG A 137 -5.52 -14.01 -5.06
N LEU A 138 -4.72 -15.08 -4.95
CA LEU A 138 -3.57 -15.13 -4.03
C LEU A 138 -2.60 -13.95 -4.16
N PRO A 139 -2.12 -13.57 -5.36
CA PRO A 139 -1.22 -12.43 -5.47
C PRO A 139 -1.84 -11.10 -5.00
N PHE A 140 -3.16 -10.93 -5.16
CA PHE A 140 -3.90 -9.75 -4.72
C PHE A 140 -3.86 -9.67 -3.18
N ALA A 141 -4.21 -10.78 -2.51
CA ALA A 141 -4.13 -10.91 -1.05
C ALA A 141 -2.72 -10.65 -0.51
N VAL A 142 -1.69 -11.19 -1.16
CA VAL A 142 -0.29 -11.03 -0.75
C VAL A 142 0.16 -9.58 -0.89
N ILE A 143 -0.14 -8.91 -2.00
CA ILE A 143 0.23 -7.51 -2.23
C ILE A 143 -0.46 -6.59 -1.22
N THR A 144 -1.74 -6.81 -0.92
CA THR A 144 -2.44 -6.06 0.13
C THR A 144 -1.81 -6.28 1.51
N ALA A 145 -1.43 -7.53 1.85
CA ALA A 145 -0.73 -7.83 3.10
C ALA A 145 0.64 -7.14 3.19
N VAL A 146 1.43 -7.14 2.10
CA VAL A 146 2.72 -6.44 2.03
C VAL A 146 2.55 -4.94 2.29
N GLY A 147 1.52 -4.31 1.70
CA GLY A 147 1.18 -2.92 1.97
C GLY A 147 0.92 -2.65 3.46
N ALA A 148 0.10 -3.47 4.11
CA ALA A 148 -0.20 -3.35 5.53
C ALA A 148 1.03 -3.58 6.44
N ILE A 149 1.91 -4.52 6.10
CA ILE A 149 3.15 -4.78 6.86
C ILE A 149 4.12 -3.60 6.72
N LEU A 150 4.27 -3.02 5.52
CA LEU A 150 5.12 -1.86 5.34
C LEU A 150 4.57 -0.62 6.04
N PHE A 151 3.24 -0.48 6.09
CA PHE A 151 2.58 0.52 6.93
C PHE A 151 2.93 0.34 8.41
N PHE A 152 2.87 -0.89 8.94
CA PHE A 152 3.32 -1.20 10.30
C PHE A 152 4.76 -0.77 10.56
N VAL A 153 5.67 -1.09 9.64
CA VAL A 153 7.10 -0.74 9.75
C VAL A 153 7.28 0.78 9.77
N ALA A 154 6.65 1.51 8.85
CA ALA A 154 6.73 2.97 8.80
C ALA A 154 6.18 3.62 10.07
N ALA A 155 4.98 3.21 10.51
CA ALA A 155 4.36 3.74 11.73
C ALA A 155 5.17 3.40 12.99
N SER A 156 5.81 2.22 13.05
CA SER A 156 6.63 1.79 14.17
C SER A 156 7.87 2.66 14.34
N ARG A 157 8.49 3.03 13.22
CA ARG A 157 9.73 3.83 13.18
C ARG A 157 9.48 5.32 13.33
N LEU A 158 8.37 5.83 12.79
CA LEU A 158 8.11 7.26 12.71
C LEU A 158 7.21 7.79 13.81
N VAL A 159 6.34 6.96 14.39
CA VAL A 159 5.34 7.40 15.39
C VAL A 159 5.58 6.71 16.73
N SER A 160 5.26 5.42 16.82
CA SER A 160 5.55 4.55 17.97
C SER A 160 5.08 3.13 17.64
N ARG A 161 5.73 2.10 18.20
CA ARG A 161 5.30 0.70 18.01
C ARG A 161 3.89 0.42 18.50
N ARG A 162 3.47 1.04 19.61
CA ARG A 162 2.10 0.87 20.13
C ARG A 162 1.06 1.40 19.14
N ALA A 163 1.25 2.62 18.62
CA ALA A 163 0.34 3.20 17.63
C ALA A 163 0.33 2.36 16.34
N ALA A 164 1.50 1.90 15.90
CA ALA A 164 1.63 1.05 14.72
C ALA A 164 0.87 -0.27 14.85
N VAL A 165 0.98 -0.96 15.99
CA VAL A 165 0.23 -2.21 16.24
C VAL A 165 -1.28 -1.96 16.17
N ILE A 166 -1.78 -0.92 16.85
CA ILE A 166 -3.22 -0.61 16.88
C ILE A 166 -3.72 -0.24 15.47
N ALA A 167 -2.99 0.64 14.76
CA ALA A 167 -3.39 1.09 13.43
C ALA A 167 -3.32 -0.04 12.39
N THR A 168 -2.32 -0.91 12.44
CA THR A 168 -2.20 -2.04 11.50
C THR A 168 -3.27 -3.07 11.75
N PHE A 169 -3.56 -3.37 13.03
CA PHE A 169 -4.68 -4.23 13.39
C PHE A 169 -6.01 -3.63 12.89
N ALA A 170 -6.18 -2.31 13.00
CA ALA A 170 -7.34 -1.62 12.47
C ALA A 170 -7.49 -1.81 10.96
N VAL A 171 -6.43 -1.52 10.19
CA VAL A 171 -6.42 -1.70 8.73
C VAL A 171 -6.72 -3.16 8.33
N LEU A 172 -6.10 -4.14 8.97
CA LEU A 172 -6.29 -5.55 8.63
C LEU A 172 -7.68 -6.08 8.99
N THR A 173 -8.38 -5.45 9.94
CA THR A 173 -9.72 -5.86 10.38
C THR A 173 -10.84 -5.01 9.77
N SER A 174 -10.50 -3.98 8.99
CA SER A 174 -11.47 -3.18 8.22
C SER A 174 -12.19 -4.04 7.17
N PRO A 175 -13.53 -4.09 7.15
CA PRO A 175 -14.31 -4.91 6.24
C PRO A 175 -13.92 -4.74 4.77
N LEU A 176 -13.70 -3.50 4.31
CA LEU A 176 -13.34 -3.25 2.92
C LEU A 176 -11.97 -3.83 2.56
N VAL A 177 -10.98 -3.71 3.45
CA VAL A 177 -9.63 -4.25 3.22
C VAL A 177 -9.71 -5.77 3.10
N VAL A 178 -10.45 -6.42 4.00
CA VAL A 178 -10.65 -7.89 3.96
C VAL A 178 -11.37 -8.31 2.69
N MET A 179 -12.42 -7.58 2.29
CA MET A 179 -13.20 -7.89 1.09
C MET A 179 -12.37 -7.72 -0.18
N LEU A 180 -11.73 -6.56 -0.36
CA LEU A 180 -10.91 -6.26 -1.54
C LEU A 180 -9.70 -7.17 -1.64
N ALA A 181 -8.98 -7.44 -0.53
CA ALA A 181 -7.83 -8.36 -0.54
C ALA A 181 -8.20 -9.77 -1.04
N ARG A 182 -9.49 -10.12 -1.02
CA ARG A 182 -10.02 -11.42 -1.42
C ARG A 182 -10.74 -11.38 -2.78
N GLN A 183 -10.62 -10.28 -3.53
CA GLN A 183 -11.17 -10.12 -4.87
C GLN A 183 -10.05 -9.95 -5.90
N ALA A 184 -10.24 -10.54 -7.08
CA ALA A 184 -9.37 -10.35 -8.24
C ALA A 184 -9.84 -9.13 -9.05
N VAL A 185 -9.70 -7.93 -8.46
CA VAL A 185 -9.99 -6.64 -9.10
C VAL A 185 -8.80 -5.69 -8.91
N PRO A 186 -8.62 -4.62 -9.72
CA PRO A 186 -7.41 -3.80 -9.67
C PRO A 186 -7.16 -3.07 -8.34
N ASP A 187 -8.22 -2.82 -7.57
CA ASP A 187 -8.21 -2.02 -6.35
C ASP A 187 -7.26 -2.52 -5.23
N PRO A 188 -7.35 -3.77 -4.73
CA PRO A 188 -6.44 -4.31 -3.71
C PRO A 188 -4.95 -4.26 -4.07
N VAL A 189 -4.60 -4.51 -5.34
CA VAL A 189 -3.22 -4.46 -5.81
C VAL A 189 -2.74 -3.01 -5.81
N PHE A 190 -3.51 -2.10 -6.40
CA PHE A 190 -3.21 -0.67 -6.41
C PHE A 190 -3.07 -0.11 -5.00
N VAL A 191 -4.03 -0.36 -4.11
CA VAL A 191 -4.01 0.15 -2.72
C VAL A 191 -2.88 -0.47 -1.92
N GLY A 192 -2.58 -1.76 -2.10
CA GLY A 192 -1.44 -2.42 -1.44
C GLY A 192 -0.10 -1.81 -1.86
N LEU A 193 0.12 -1.63 -3.17
CA LEU A 193 1.33 -1.02 -3.73
C LEU A 193 1.44 0.47 -3.37
N LEU A 194 0.32 1.21 -3.41
CA LEU A 194 0.27 2.62 -3.00
C LEU A 194 0.62 2.76 -1.50
N THR A 195 0.04 1.92 -0.64
CA THR A 195 0.34 1.92 0.80
C THR A 195 1.81 1.57 1.05
N ALA A 196 2.35 0.57 0.34
CA ALA A 196 3.75 0.19 0.41
C ALA A 196 4.68 1.34 -0.02
N SER A 197 4.40 1.98 -1.16
CA SER A 197 5.18 3.12 -1.64
C SER A 197 5.16 4.30 -0.67
N MET A 198 3.99 4.68 -0.17
CA MET A 198 3.83 5.79 0.79
C MET A 198 4.55 5.50 2.12
N SER A 199 4.51 4.25 2.58
CA SER A 199 5.23 3.82 3.79
C SER A 199 6.74 3.93 3.62
N CYS A 200 7.28 3.45 2.50
CA CYS A 200 8.70 3.60 2.16
C CYS A 200 9.09 5.08 1.99
N LEU A 201 8.25 5.87 1.33
CA LEU A 201 8.45 7.31 1.11
C LEU A 201 8.54 8.07 2.45
N LEU A 202 7.60 7.82 3.36
CA LEU A 202 7.57 8.36 4.72
C LEU A 202 8.87 8.04 5.48
N ILE A 203 9.34 6.80 5.41
CA ILE A 203 10.60 6.38 6.03
C ILE A 203 11.76 7.20 5.47
N VAL A 204 11.86 7.38 4.16
CA VAL A 204 12.97 8.13 3.54
C VAL A 204 12.94 9.62 3.91
N LEU A 205 11.76 10.23 3.94
CA LEU A 205 11.61 11.67 4.19
C LEU A 205 11.89 12.04 5.65
N PHE A 206 11.54 11.18 6.60
CA PHE A 206 11.47 11.56 8.02
C PHE A 206 12.36 10.75 8.97
N SER A 207 12.94 9.62 8.56
CA SER A 207 13.92 8.91 9.41
C SER A 207 15.20 9.72 9.61
N GLU A 208 15.91 9.43 10.71
CA GLU A 208 17.19 10.05 11.03
C GLU A 208 18.28 9.70 10.00
N GLU A 209 19.23 10.62 9.81
CA GLU A 209 20.33 10.47 8.85
C GLU A 209 21.24 9.28 9.22
N GLY A 210 21.60 8.45 8.23
CA GLY A 210 22.42 7.25 8.44
C GLY A 210 21.65 5.92 8.50
N THR A 211 20.32 5.95 8.65
CA THR A 211 19.48 4.78 8.38
C THR A 211 19.48 4.45 6.87
N GLN A 212 19.24 3.21 6.46
CA GLN A 212 19.37 2.68 5.07
C GLN A 212 18.47 3.37 4.00
N SER A 213 18.62 4.68 3.84
CA SER A 213 17.73 5.58 3.12
C SER A 213 17.69 5.27 1.62
N GLY A 214 18.79 4.79 1.05
CA GLY A 214 18.86 4.40 -0.36
C GLY A 214 17.98 3.20 -0.71
N ALA A 215 17.96 2.15 0.12
CA ALA A 215 17.16 0.95 -0.13
C ALA A 215 15.66 1.26 -0.03
N TRP A 216 15.25 2.06 0.98
CA TRP A 216 13.87 2.51 1.12
C TRP A 216 13.43 3.44 -0.02
N ALA A 217 14.33 4.29 -0.53
CA ALA A 217 14.03 5.12 -1.70
C ALA A 217 13.77 4.24 -2.93
N ILE A 218 14.67 3.31 -3.24
CA ILE A 218 14.49 2.36 -4.35
C ILE A 218 13.19 1.58 -4.18
N ALA A 219 12.92 1.04 -3.00
CA ALA A 219 11.67 0.32 -2.71
C ALA A 219 10.43 1.20 -2.96
N ALA A 220 10.44 2.47 -2.52
CA ALA A 220 9.34 3.40 -2.79
C ALA A 220 9.09 3.55 -4.30
N PHE A 221 10.14 3.77 -5.10
CA PHE A 221 10.02 3.92 -6.55
C PHE A 221 9.64 2.62 -7.27
N VAL A 222 10.07 1.46 -6.79
CA VAL A 222 9.60 0.16 -7.30
C VAL A 222 8.10 0.03 -7.11
N PHE A 223 7.59 0.29 -5.90
CA PHE A 223 6.16 0.22 -5.63
C PHE A 223 5.35 1.27 -6.39
N ILE A 224 5.89 2.49 -6.60
CA ILE A 224 5.29 3.50 -7.47
C ILE A 224 5.17 2.98 -8.91
N GLY A 225 6.26 2.43 -9.47
CA GLY A 225 6.25 1.89 -10.83
C GLY A 225 5.24 0.75 -11.01
N LEU A 226 5.16 -0.16 -10.04
CA LEU A 226 4.18 -1.23 -10.05
C LEU A 226 2.73 -0.71 -9.88
N ALA A 227 2.50 0.26 -8.99
CA ALA A 227 1.18 0.88 -8.83
C ALA A 227 0.73 1.59 -10.12
N THR A 228 1.67 2.24 -10.82
CA THR A 228 1.42 2.84 -12.13
C THR A 228 1.10 1.79 -13.20
N LEU A 229 1.74 0.62 -13.14
CA LEU A 229 1.46 -0.50 -14.03
C LEU A 229 0.21 -1.31 -13.63
N SER A 230 -0.45 -0.98 -12.52
CA SER A 230 -1.75 -1.55 -12.11
C SER A 230 -2.92 -0.61 -12.43
N LYS A 231 -2.82 0.68 -12.08
CA LYS A 231 -3.96 1.62 -12.19
C LYS A 231 -3.67 2.95 -12.88
N GLY A 232 -2.57 3.04 -13.62
CA GLY A 232 -2.30 4.20 -14.46
C GLY A 232 -1.63 5.36 -13.74
N ILE A 233 -1.95 6.58 -14.17
CA ILE A 233 -1.31 7.83 -13.74
C ILE A 233 -1.37 7.99 -12.21
N LEU A 234 -2.44 7.50 -11.59
CA LEU A 234 -2.66 7.58 -10.15
C LEU A 234 -1.52 6.96 -9.32
N GLY A 235 -0.83 5.94 -9.84
CA GLY A 235 0.25 5.24 -9.12
C GLY A 235 1.44 6.12 -8.77
N PHE A 236 1.78 7.09 -9.63
CA PHE A 236 2.84 8.06 -9.34
C PHE A 236 2.28 9.44 -8.94
N ALA A 237 1.10 9.79 -9.45
CA ALA A 237 0.49 11.09 -9.17
C ALA A 237 0.13 11.25 -7.69
N ILE A 238 -0.43 10.23 -7.03
CA ILE A 238 -0.84 10.34 -5.63
C ILE A 238 0.37 10.50 -4.69
N PRO A 239 1.42 9.64 -4.73
CA PRO A 239 2.59 9.83 -3.88
C PRO A 239 3.34 11.13 -4.18
N GLY A 240 3.43 11.51 -5.45
CA GLY A 240 4.04 12.76 -5.88
C GLY A 240 3.28 13.98 -5.35
N ALA A 241 1.97 14.02 -5.53
CA ALA A 241 1.11 15.10 -5.05
C ALA A 241 1.17 15.23 -3.52
N ALA A 242 1.08 14.13 -2.78
CA ALA A 242 1.18 14.16 -1.31
C ALA A 242 2.54 14.72 -0.84
N ALA A 243 3.64 14.30 -1.45
CA ALA A 243 4.98 14.81 -1.13
C ALA A 243 5.14 16.31 -1.47
N LEU A 244 4.68 16.72 -2.65
CA LEU A 244 4.75 18.11 -3.09
C LEU A 244 3.84 19.02 -2.24
N LEU A 245 2.63 18.57 -1.90
CA LEU A 245 1.72 19.29 -1.01
C LEU A 245 2.33 19.46 0.38
N TYR A 246 2.92 18.40 0.94
CA TYR A 246 3.66 18.49 2.21
C TYR A 246 4.78 19.54 2.13
N CYS A 247 5.61 19.51 1.09
CA CYS A 247 6.68 20.49 0.91
C CYS A 247 6.16 21.92 0.72
N ALA A 248 5.05 22.10 -0.01
CA ALA A 248 4.43 23.40 -0.22
C ALA A 248 3.89 24.01 1.08
N VAL A 249 3.26 23.20 1.93
CA VAL A 249 2.69 23.65 3.21
C VAL A 249 3.76 23.88 4.28
N THR A 250 4.81 23.06 4.32
CA THR A 250 5.85 23.11 5.37
C THR A 250 7.11 23.88 5.00
N GLY A 251 7.34 24.13 3.71
CA GLY A 251 8.59 24.70 3.18
C GLY A 251 9.78 23.75 3.19
N GLU A 252 9.62 22.48 3.61
CA GLU A 252 10.73 21.52 3.77
C GLU A 252 11.20 20.86 2.45
N TRP A 253 11.36 21.64 1.38
CA TRP A 253 11.78 21.16 0.03
C TRP A 253 13.10 20.40 0.03
N HIS A 254 14.01 20.74 0.95
CA HIS A 254 15.32 20.08 1.09
C HIS A 254 15.20 18.56 1.31
N ARG A 255 14.08 18.07 1.87
CA ARG A 255 13.84 16.63 2.10
C ARG A 255 13.74 15.82 0.81
N LEU A 256 13.25 16.42 -0.28
CA LEU A 256 13.13 15.72 -1.56
C LEU A 256 14.49 15.26 -2.11
N ARG A 257 15.59 15.89 -1.70
CA ARG A 257 16.95 15.43 -2.05
C ARG A 257 17.24 14.02 -1.55
N ARG A 258 16.61 13.58 -0.46
CA ARG A 258 16.75 12.22 0.09
C ARG A 258 16.14 11.14 -0.81
N LEU A 259 15.16 11.51 -1.64
CA LEU A 259 14.50 10.57 -2.55
C LEU A 259 15.40 10.17 -3.73
N ARG A 260 16.50 10.88 -4.01
CA ARG A 260 17.34 10.64 -5.21
C ARG A 260 16.47 10.57 -6.47
N LEU A 261 15.65 11.62 -6.68
CA LEU A 261 14.58 11.66 -7.69
C LEU A 261 15.01 11.15 -9.07
N LEU A 262 16.20 11.50 -9.55
CA LEU A 262 16.69 11.01 -10.85
C LEU A 262 16.77 9.48 -10.89
N SER A 263 17.46 8.85 -9.93
CA SER A 263 17.56 7.38 -9.85
C SER A 263 16.18 6.74 -9.64
N GLY A 264 15.35 7.35 -8.80
CA GLY A 264 13.99 6.89 -8.55
C GLY A 264 13.10 6.90 -9.79
N THR A 265 13.11 8.00 -10.56
CA THR A 265 12.39 8.12 -11.82
C THR A 265 12.87 7.08 -12.83
N LEU A 266 14.18 6.83 -12.92
CA LEU A 266 14.70 5.78 -13.80
C LEU A 266 14.18 4.38 -13.41
N VAL A 267 14.00 4.10 -12.12
CA VAL A 267 13.38 2.84 -11.65
C VAL A 267 11.91 2.75 -12.05
N VAL A 268 11.13 3.82 -11.86
CA VAL A 268 9.72 3.86 -12.28
C VAL A 268 9.59 3.66 -13.78
N LEU A 269 10.42 4.35 -14.58
CA LEU A 269 10.44 4.22 -16.03
C LEU A 269 10.84 2.80 -16.45
N ALA A 270 11.84 2.19 -15.83
CA ALA A 270 12.25 0.82 -16.14
C ALA A 270 11.13 -0.21 -15.91
N ILE A 271 10.24 0.03 -14.94
CA ILE A 271 9.12 -0.86 -14.63
C ILE A 271 7.91 -0.59 -15.52
N ALA A 272 7.47 0.66 -15.60
CA ALA A 272 6.20 1.00 -16.24
C ALA A 272 6.35 1.32 -17.74
N ALA A 273 7.41 2.04 -18.13
CA ALA A 273 7.52 2.57 -19.48
C ALA A 273 7.53 1.51 -20.59
N PRO A 274 8.16 0.32 -20.45
CA PRO A 274 8.16 -0.67 -21.52
C PRO A 274 6.75 -1.02 -22.02
N TRP A 275 5.84 -1.36 -21.10
CA TRP A 275 4.48 -1.73 -21.49
C TRP A 275 3.70 -0.54 -22.05
N TYR A 276 3.77 0.63 -21.41
CA TYR A 276 3.08 1.83 -21.90
C TYR A 276 3.56 2.27 -23.27
N LEU A 277 4.87 2.27 -23.52
CA LEU A 277 5.43 2.65 -24.81
C LEU A 277 5.01 1.68 -25.91
N THR A 278 4.95 0.38 -25.63
CA THR A 278 4.44 -0.61 -26.58
C THR A 278 2.96 -0.37 -26.87
N MET A 279 2.14 -0.12 -25.86
CA MET A 279 0.71 0.16 -26.03
C MET A 279 0.44 1.49 -26.76
N PHE A 280 1.24 2.52 -26.53
CA PHE A 280 1.13 3.79 -27.26
C PHE A 280 1.55 3.67 -28.73
N ALA A 281 2.47 2.77 -29.05
CA ALA A 281 2.87 2.48 -30.42
C ALA A 281 1.94 1.48 -31.13
N PHE A 282 1.01 0.85 -30.40
CA PHE A 282 0.14 -0.18 -30.94
C PHE A 282 -1.00 0.41 -31.79
N PRO A 283 -1.16 0.02 -33.07
CA PRO A 283 -2.18 0.58 -33.95
C PRO A 283 -3.57 -0.04 -33.76
N GLY A 284 -3.72 -1.05 -32.89
CA GLY A 284 -5.00 -1.70 -32.64
C GLY A 284 -6.02 -0.74 -32.02
N ARG A 285 -7.29 -1.06 -32.25
CA ARG A 285 -8.43 -0.25 -31.81
C ARG A 285 -9.43 -1.08 -31.03
N ASP A 286 -10.03 -0.48 -30.02
CA ASP A 286 -11.15 -1.08 -29.31
C ASP A 286 -12.42 -1.14 -30.19
N ASP A 287 -13.52 -1.60 -29.61
CA ASP A 287 -14.83 -1.71 -30.24
C ASP A 287 -15.43 -0.36 -30.67
N GLU A 288 -14.99 0.73 -30.06
CA GLU A 288 -15.38 2.10 -30.43
C GLU A 288 -14.44 2.74 -31.46
N GLY A 289 -13.45 1.99 -31.96
CA GLY A 289 -12.47 2.48 -32.92
C GLY A 289 -11.40 3.38 -32.30
N GLN A 290 -11.27 3.40 -30.97
CA GLN A 290 -10.30 4.24 -30.25
C GLN A 290 -8.96 3.54 -30.13
N THR A 291 -7.89 4.30 -30.28
CA THR A 291 -6.53 3.87 -29.94
C THR A 291 -6.37 3.74 -28.42
N PHE A 292 -5.34 3.04 -27.97
CA PHE A 292 -5.01 2.95 -26.54
C PHE A 292 -4.88 4.34 -25.89
N PHE A 293 -4.26 5.31 -26.57
CA PHE A 293 -4.10 6.66 -26.02
C PHE A 293 -5.46 7.37 -25.81
N GLU A 294 -6.33 7.31 -26.79
CA GLU A 294 -7.67 7.93 -26.72
C GLU A 294 -8.51 7.29 -25.62
N ARG A 295 -8.57 5.96 -25.58
CA ARG A 295 -9.35 5.21 -24.59
C ARG A 295 -8.78 5.35 -23.18
N PHE A 296 -7.49 5.08 -23.00
CA PHE A 296 -6.90 4.99 -21.68
C PHE A 296 -6.56 6.36 -21.08
N ILE A 297 -5.92 7.24 -21.83
CA ILE A 297 -5.47 8.54 -21.31
C ILE A 297 -6.61 9.54 -21.34
N ILE A 298 -7.21 9.78 -22.51
CA ILE A 298 -8.21 10.84 -22.64
C ILE A 298 -9.52 10.46 -21.95
N HIS A 299 -10.12 9.33 -22.33
CA HIS A 299 -11.40 8.92 -21.77
C HIS A 299 -11.26 8.47 -20.31
N ASP A 300 -10.45 7.45 -20.05
CA ASP A 300 -10.44 6.80 -18.73
C ASP A 300 -9.76 7.60 -17.59
N HIS A 301 -8.82 8.51 -17.89
CA HIS A 301 -8.24 9.38 -16.86
C HIS A 301 -8.86 10.77 -16.82
N PHE A 302 -8.91 11.48 -17.96
CA PHE A 302 -9.33 12.88 -17.95
C PHE A 302 -10.85 13.04 -18.00
N GLN A 303 -11.53 12.41 -18.95
CA GLN A 303 -12.98 12.56 -19.07
C GLN A 303 -13.69 11.97 -17.86
N ARG A 304 -13.35 10.74 -17.43
CA ARG A 304 -13.95 10.14 -16.22
C ARG A 304 -13.78 11.00 -14.97
N LEU A 305 -12.64 11.67 -14.81
CA LEU A 305 -12.40 12.58 -13.68
C LEU A 305 -13.25 13.86 -13.76
N LEU A 306 -13.45 14.40 -14.96
CA LEU A 306 -14.12 15.68 -15.17
C LEU A 306 -15.64 15.57 -15.30
N THR A 307 -16.15 14.50 -15.90
CA THR A 307 -17.57 14.37 -16.28
C THR A 307 -18.32 13.31 -15.50
N GLY A 308 -17.63 12.37 -14.82
CA GLY A 308 -18.22 11.26 -14.10
C GLY A 308 -18.95 10.29 -15.03
N VAL A 309 -18.32 9.18 -15.41
CA VAL A 309 -18.90 8.18 -16.31
C VAL A 309 -19.22 6.91 -15.52
N HIS A 310 -20.39 6.32 -15.75
CA HIS A 310 -20.98 5.18 -15.02
C HIS A 310 -21.49 5.49 -13.60
N THR A 311 -22.23 6.58 -13.43
CA THR A 311 -23.02 6.72 -12.21
C THR A 311 -24.33 5.95 -12.34
N THR A 312 -24.55 4.94 -11.51
CA THR A 312 -25.89 4.39 -11.23
C THR A 312 -26.78 5.37 -10.45
N THR A 313 -26.32 6.61 -10.30
CA THR A 313 -27.01 7.73 -9.69
C THR A 313 -26.65 8.99 -10.47
N PRO A 314 -27.58 9.65 -11.17
CA PRO A 314 -27.42 11.07 -11.44
C PRO A 314 -27.23 11.77 -10.08
N GLY A 315 -26.08 12.39 -9.81
CA GLY A 315 -25.89 13.23 -8.61
C GLY A 315 -25.26 12.60 -7.36
N GLY A 316 -24.24 11.73 -7.49
CA GLY A 316 -23.43 11.32 -6.33
C GLY A 316 -22.82 12.55 -5.63
N THR A 317 -23.13 12.74 -4.35
CA THR A 317 -22.57 13.81 -3.52
C THR A 317 -21.34 13.31 -2.75
N PHE A 318 -20.55 14.23 -2.18
CA PHE A 318 -19.40 13.86 -1.33
C PHE A 318 -19.80 12.96 -0.14
N THR A 319 -21.08 12.98 0.26
CA THR A 319 -21.67 12.09 1.26
C THR A 319 -21.42 10.62 0.96
N TYR A 320 -21.41 10.21 -0.31
CA TYR A 320 -21.12 8.82 -0.70
C TYR A 320 -19.77 8.34 -0.13
N PHE A 321 -18.73 9.16 -0.22
CA PHE A 321 -17.40 8.80 0.29
C PHE A 321 -17.37 8.75 1.81
N ILE A 322 -18.14 9.60 2.49
CA ILE A 322 -18.25 9.61 3.95
C ILE A 322 -18.96 8.34 4.43
N GLU A 323 -20.06 7.97 3.79
CA GLU A 323 -20.83 6.76 4.11
C GLU A 323 -20.00 5.51 3.87
N GLN A 324 -19.37 5.42 2.68
CA GLN A 324 -18.53 4.31 2.30
C GLN A 324 -17.36 4.15 3.27
N LEU A 325 -16.62 5.24 3.57
CA LEU A 325 -15.57 5.23 4.59
C LEU A 325 -16.09 4.80 5.97
N GLY A 326 -17.31 5.19 6.34
CA GLY A 326 -17.93 4.80 7.59
C GLY A 326 -18.14 3.29 7.70
N PHE A 327 -18.68 2.66 6.66
CA PHE A 327 -18.87 1.20 6.61
C PHE A 327 -17.54 0.45 6.49
N ASP A 328 -16.64 0.97 5.67
CA ASP A 328 -15.39 0.32 5.30
C ASP A 328 -14.40 0.19 6.45
N VAL A 329 -14.42 1.18 7.35
CA VAL A 329 -13.50 1.24 8.50
C VAL A 329 -14.23 0.90 9.81
N PHE A 330 -15.45 0.37 9.77
CA PHE A 330 -16.11 -0.17 10.97
C PHE A 330 -15.27 -1.32 11.58
N PRO A 331 -15.09 -1.41 12.91
CA PRO A 331 -15.61 -0.53 13.97
C PRO A 331 -14.71 0.68 14.30
N TRP A 332 -13.58 0.84 13.61
CA TRP A 332 -12.59 1.89 13.86
C TRP A 332 -13.01 3.30 13.45
N VAL A 333 -14.14 3.44 12.74
CA VAL A 333 -14.75 4.75 12.40
C VAL A 333 -14.86 5.67 13.62
N LEU A 334 -15.13 5.12 14.81
CA LEU A 334 -15.23 5.89 16.07
C LEU A 334 -13.90 6.55 16.49
N ALA A 335 -12.77 6.00 16.05
CA ALA A 335 -11.45 6.54 16.36
C ALA A 335 -11.01 7.64 15.38
N VAL A 336 -11.64 7.75 14.21
CA VAL A 336 -11.21 8.66 13.13
C VAL A 336 -11.30 10.14 13.54
N PRO A 337 -12.41 10.66 14.09
CA PRO A 337 -12.48 12.06 14.50
C PRO A 337 -11.45 12.42 15.58
N GLY A 338 -11.24 11.52 16.56
CA GLY A 338 -10.26 11.69 17.62
C GLY A 338 -8.81 11.68 17.09
N ALA A 339 -8.52 10.81 16.11
CA ALA A 339 -7.22 10.77 15.46
C ALA A 339 -6.93 12.07 14.70
N ILE A 340 -7.88 12.54 13.88
CA ILE A 340 -7.77 13.81 13.15
C ILE A 340 -7.59 14.98 14.13
N GLY A 341 -8.45 15.08 15.15
CA GLY A 341 -8.38 16.12 16.17
C GLY A 341 -7.02 16.14 16.90
N THR A 342 -6.45 14.97 17.18
CA THR A 342 -5.13 14.86 17.84
C THR A 342 -4.00 15.38 16.96
N VAL A 343 -4.01 15.08 15.65
CA VAL A 343 -3.01 15.60 14.70
C VAL A 343 -3.18 17.10 14.53
N LEU A 344 -4.42 17.57 14.38
CA LEU A 344 -4.74 18.99 14.24
C LEU A 344 -4.35 19.82 15.46
N ALA A 345 -4.53 19.29 16.68
CA ALA A 345 -4.10 19.96 17.91
C ALA A 345 -2.56 20.06 18.04
N ARG A 346 -1.83 19.18 17.36
CA ARG A 346 -0.36 19.15 17.33
C ARG A 346 0.25 19.95 16.18
N ARG A 347 -0.57 20.50 15.27
CA ARG A 347 -0.11 21.25 14.09
C ARG A 347 0.44 22.63 14.52
N THR A 348 1.70 22.67 14.92
CA THR A 348 2.43 23.92 15.10
C THR A 348 3.58 23.95 14.12
N LEU A 349 3.51 24.87 13.15
CA LEU A 349 4.60 25.08 12.20
C LEU A 349 5.64 26.00 12.86
N PRO A 350 6.95 25.68 12.77
CA PRO A 350 7.55 24.53 12.09
C PRO A 350 7.40 23.22 12.90
N LEU A 351 7.16 22.12 12.20
CA LEU A 351 7.08 20.78 12.81
C LEU A 351 8.44 20.39 13.37
N ARG A 352 8.49 20.11 14.68
CA ARG A 352 9.75 19.92 15.41
C ARG A 352 10.20 18.45 15.44
N THR A 353 9.26 17.51 15.54
CA THR A 353 9.58 16.09 15.72
C THR A 353 9.30 15.27 14.46
N THR A 354 10.03 14.16 14.27
CA THR A 354 9.76 13.17 13.21
C THR A 354 8.32 12.65 13.25
N ARG A 355 7.80 12.44 14.47
CA ARG A 355 6.42 12.01 14.69
C ARG A 355 5.42 13.02 14.17
N ASP A 356 5.59 14.31 14.48
CA ASP A 356 4.64 15.34 14.04
C ASP A 356 4.67 15.50 12.51
N ARG A 357 5.86 15.39 11.88
CA ARG A 357 6.00 15.38 10.41
C ARG A 357 5.27 14.20 9.77
N ALA A 358 5.47 12.99 10.26
CA ALA A 358 4.84 11.79 9.72
C ALA A 358 3.30 11.83 9.89
N LEU A 359 2.81 12.26 11.05
CA LEU A 359 1.38 12.42 11.29
C LEU A 359 0.75 13.50 10.41
N PHE A 360 1.43 14.65 10.27
CA PHE A 360 0.95 15.74 9.42
C PHE A 360 0.93 15.36 7.94
N PHE A 361 1.97 14.66 7.46
CA PHE A 361 1.98 14.10 6.10
C PHE A 361 0.81 13.14 5.88
N THR A 362 0.55 12.24 6.84
CA THR A 362 -0.57 11.28 6.75
C THR A 362 -1.92 12.00 6.69
N LEU A 363 -2.07 13.10 7.42
CA LEU A 363 -3.27 13.95 7.34
C LEU A 363 -3.41 14.61 5.96
N LEU A 364 -2.32 15.13 5.39
CA LEU A 364 -2.33 15.72 4.04
C LEU A 364 -2.58 14.68 2.94
N TRP A 365 -2.29 13.40 3.19
CA TRP A 365 -2.60 12.32 2.26
C TRP A 365 -4.07 11.88 2.37
N LEU A 366 -4.67 12.00 3.55
CA LEU A 366 -6.08 11.72 3.77
C LEU A 366 -7.01 12.77 3.12
N LEU A 367 -6.55 14.03 3.08
CA LEU A 367 -7.25 15.18 2.48
C LEU A 367 -6.95 15.27 0.98
#